data_AF-A0A4U3AJL1-F1
#
_entry.id   AF-A0A4U3AJL1-F1
#
_cell.length_a   1.000
_cell.length_b   1.000
_cell.length_c   1.000
_cell.angle_alpha   90.00
_cell.angle_beta   90.00
_cell.angle_gamma   90.00
#
_symmetry.space_group_name_H-M   'P 1'
#
loop_
_entity.id
_entity.type
_entity.pdbx_description
1 polymer ?
#
loop_
_entity_poly.entity_id
_entity_poly.type
_entity_poly.pdbx_seq_one_letter_code
_entity_poly.pdbx_strand_id
1 'polypeptide(L)'
;MHMNERMNLQVTSQALQVMNNGIAVISHDGIITYSNKLFCSMLHKKENEIIGEHISKIIPDRKKLVVNQSDSLYRYECRSGNQILIVNESRVYQNETKYGSIAILESKGKSIQSLESIISRYESALHLRLEYTQ
;
A
#
# COMPACT_ATOMS: atom_id res chain seq x y z
N MET A 1 -18.71 22.59 6.80
CA MET A 1 -17.51 22.27 5.98
C MET A 1 -16.61 21.16 6.59
N HIS A 2 -16.51 21.02 7.93
CA HIS A 2 -15.61 20.03 8.57
C HIS A 2 -16.00 18.53 8.46
N MET A 3 -17.22 18.19 8.05
CA MET A 3 -17.67 16.78 8.00
C MET A 3 -17.18 16.03 6.75
N ASN A 4 -17.04 16.73 5.62
CA ASN A 4 -16.57 16.12 4.36
C ASN A 4 -15.06 15.80 4.40
N GLU A 5 -14.28 16.59 5.12
CA GLU A 5 -12.84 16.39 5.26
C GLU A 5 -12.53 15.19 6.17
N ARG A 6 -13.28 15.04 7.27
CA ARG A 6 -13.23 13.86 8.13
C ARG A 6 -13.73 12.59 7.43
N MET A 7 -14.81 12.70 6.65
CA MET A 7 -15.33 11.61 5.84
C MET A 7 -14.34 11.20 4.75
N ASN A 8 -13.69 12.15 4.06
CA ASN A 8 -12.65 11.84 3.07
C ASN A 8 -11.41 11.18 3.70
N LEU A 9 -10.94 11.65 4.85
CA LEU A 9 -9.82 11.00 5.56
C LEU A 9 -10.20 9.60 6.03
N GLN A 10 -11.43 9.40 6.51
CA GLN A 10 -11.92 8.09 6.95
C GLN A 10 -12.09 7.12 5.76
N VAL A 11 -12.68 7.57 4.65
CA VAL A 11 -12.82 6.77 3.41
C VAL A 11 -11.45 6.48 2.80
N THR A 12 -10.50 7.43 2.83
CA THR A 12 -9.12 7.20 2.39
C THR A 12 -8.45 6.17 3.30
N SER A 13 -8.56 6.31 4.62
CA SER A 13 -7.99 5.34 5.58
C SER A 13 -8.58 3.94 5.42
N GLN A 14 -9.88 3.84 5.12
CA GLN A 14 -10.58 2.58 4.89
C GLN A 14 -10.18 1.96 3.54
N ALA A 15 -10.07 2.75 2.48
CA ALA A 15 -9.56 2.28 1.19
C ALA A 15 -8.12 1.75 1.31
N LEU A 16 -7.27 2.45 2.06
CA LEU A 16 -5.89 2.04 2.37
C LEU A 16 -5.82 0.78 3.25
N GLN A 17 -6.87 0.47 4.02
CA GLN A 17 -6.96 -0.75 4.85
C GLN A 17 -7.58 -1.95 4.11
N VAL A 18 -8.47 -1.69 3.14
CA VAL A 18 -9.10 -2.73 2.28
C VAL A 18 -8.10 -3.27 1.26
N MET A 19 -7.11 -2.46 0.86
CA MET A 19 -5.98 -2.94 0.07
C MET A 19 -5.14 -3.89 0.93
N ASN A 20 -4.95 -5.13 0.50
CA ASN A 20 -4.08 -6.14 1.16
C ASN A 20 -2.59 -5.81 0.99
N ASN A 21 -2.25 -4.53 1.09
CA ASN A 21 -0.97 -3.91 0.79
C ASN A 21 -0.45 -3.14 1.99
N GLY A 22 0.87 -3.16 2.18
CA GLY A 22 1.54 -2.27 3.12
C GLY A 22 1.56 -0.87 2.55
N ILE A 23 1.25 0.15 3.35
CA ILE A 23 1.23 1.55 2.89
C ILE A 23 2.06 2.42 3.83
N ALA A 24 2.86 3.31 3.24
CA ALA A 24 3.59 4.34 3.96
C ALA A 24 3.51 5.69 3.24
N VAL A 25 3.51 6.77 4.02
CA VAL A 25 3.64 8.15 3.52
C VAL A 25 5.02 8.66 3.89
N ILE A 26 5.67 9.30 2.92
CA ILE A 26 7.06 9.74 2.98
C ILE A 26 7.08 11.25 2.71
N SER A 27 7.78 12.01 3.54
CA SER A 27 7.98 13.45 3.36
C SER A 27 8.87 13.75 2.14
N HIS A 28 8.97 15.02 1.75
CA HIS A 28 9.87 15.45 0.68
C HIS A 28 11.33 15.02 0.91
N ASP A 29 11.78 15.00 2.18
CA ASP A 29 13.11 14.60 2.64
C ASP A 29 13.31 13.08 2.73
N GLY A 30 12.30 12.29 2.36
CA GLY A 30 12.42 10.82 2.41
C GLY A 30 12.15 10.21 3.79
N ILE A 31 11.62 10.99 4.74
CA ILE A 31 11.29 10.51 6.09
C ILE A 31 9.89 9.91 6.11
N ILE A 32 9.72 8.72 6.67
CA ILE A 32 8.41 8.08 6.79
C ILE A 32 7.62 8.77 7.91
N THR A 33 6.50 9.41 7.54
CA THR A 33 5.63 10.14 8.48
C THR A 33 4.40 9.35 8.89
N TYR A 34 4.04 8.32 8.13
CA TYR A 34 2.95 7.40 8.44
C TYR A 34 3.20 6.03 7.84
N SER A 35 2.75 4.97 8.51
CA SER A 35 2.68 3.63 7.93
C SER A 35 1.49 2.86 8.50
N ASN A 36 0.88 1.99 7.70
CA ASN A 36 -0.14 1.07 8.20
C ASN A 36 0.51 -0.17 8.85
N LYS A 37 -0.26 -0.91 9.64
CA LYS A 37 0.21 -2.14 10.32
C LYS A 37 0.72 -3.20 9.33
N LEU A 38 0.17 -3.24 8.12
CA LEU A 38 0.55 -4.21 7.11
C LEU A 38 1.93 -3.90 6.51
N PHE A 39 2.29 -2.63 6.34
CA PHE A 39 3.62 -2.19 5.92
C PHE A 39 4.69 -2.66 6.91
N CYS A 40 4.43 -2.40 8.20
CA CYS A 40 5.27 -2.85 9.31
C CYS A 40 5.43 -4.38 9.30
N SER A 41 4.32 -5.10 9.20
CA SER A 41 4.28 -6.56 9.18
C SER A 41 5.02 -7.16 7.97
N MET A 42 4.86 -6.58 6.77
CA MET A 42 5.55 -7.03 5.55
C MET A 42 7.07 -6.82 5.64
N LEU A 43 7.51 -5.81 6.37
CA LEU A 43 8.94 -5.55 6.57
C LEU A 43 9.51 -6.19 7.84
N HIS A 44 8.70 -6.95 8.59
CA HIS A 44 9.08 -7.52 9.89
C HIS A 44 9.67 -6.50 10.87
N LYS A 45 9.13 -5.28 10.87
CA LYS A 45 9.55 -4.15 11.70
C LYS A 45 8.39 -3.63 12.52
N LYS A 46 8.68 -3.02 13.66
CA LYS A 46 7.70 -2.29 14.46
C LYS A 46 7.54 -0.88 13.92
N GLU A 47 6.39 -0.27 14.22
CA GLU A 47 6.08 1.11 13.81
C GLU A 47 7.13 2.11 14.31
N ASN A 48 7.60 1.96 15.56
CA ASN A 48 8.64 2.82 16.14
C ASN A 48 10.04 2.64 15.52
N GLU A 49 10.25 1.60 14.70
CA GLU A 49 11.47 1.40 13.93
C GLU A 49 11.34 1.94 12.49
N ILE A 50 10.15 2.42 12.11
CA ILE A 50 9.80 2.87 10.77
C ILE A 50 9.49 4.38 10.76
N ILE A 51 8.63 4.84 11.66
CA ILE A 51 8.22 6.24 11.71
C ILE A 51 9.39 7.12 12.13
N GLY A 52 9.61 8.22 11.40
CA GLY A 52 10.73 9.14 11.62
C GLY A 52 12.04 8.69 11.00
N GLU A 53 12.10 7.48 10.43
CA GLU A 53 13.29 6.97 9.75
C GLU A 53 13.25 7.28 8.25
N HIS A 54 14.44 7.45 7.67
CA HIS A 54 14.56 7.66 6.23
C HIS A 54 14.24 6.36 5.49
N ILE A 55 13.45 6.44 4.43
CA ILE A 55 12.96 5.28 3.68
C ILE A 55 14.11 4.39 3.21
N SER A 56 15.28 4.94 2.84
CA SER A 56 16.47 4.18 2.41
C SER A 56 17.06 3.26 3.48
N LYS A 57 16.88 3.58 4.76
CA LYS A 57 17.28 2.71 5.87
C LYS A 57 16.31 1.55 6.04
N ILE A 58 15.04 1.77 5.72
CA ILE A 58 13.98 0.77 5.83
C ILE A 58 13.99 -0.17 4.63
N ILE A 59 14.21 0.36 3.43
CA ILE A 59 14.31 -0.40 2.17
C ILE A 59 15.63 0.00 1.47
N PRO A 60 16.75 -0.67 1.79
CA PRO A 60 18.07 -0.31 1.26
C PRO A 60 18.26 -0.70 -0.22
N ASP A 61 17.77 -1.87 -0.63
CA ASP A 61 17.91 -2.38 -2.00
C ASP A 61 16.85 -1.80 -2.96
N ARG A 62 17.01 -0.52 -3.31
CA ARG A 62 16.17 0.14 -4.32
C ARG A 62 16.74 -0.05 -5.70
N LYS A 63 16.48 -1.19 -6.35
CA LYS A 63 16.72 -1.28 -7.81
C LYS A 63 15.61 -0.51 -8.53
N LYS A 64 15.81 0.79 -8.72
CA LYS A 64 14.86 1.68 -9.40
C LYS A 64 14.57 1.15 -10.81
N LEU A 65 13.37 0.61 -11.00
CA LEU A 65 12.76 0.47 -12.32
C LEU A 65 11.81 1.66 -12.48
N VAL A 66 12.20 2.60 -13.35
CA VAL A 66 11.30 3.69 -13.75
C VAL A 66 10.26 3.07 -14.67
N VAL A 67 8.99 3.10 -14.27
CA VAL A 67 7.90 2.45 -15.02
C VAL A 67 7.18 3.43 -15.94
N ASN A 68 7.33 4.74 -15.74
CA ASN A 68 6.65 5.74 -16.56
C ASN A 68 7.55 6.96 -16.87
N GLN A 69 7.39 7.51 -18.08
CA GLN A 69 8.21 8.60 -18.63
C GLN A 69 8.04 9.94 -17.88
N SER A 70 7.00 10.08 -17.04
CA SER A 70 6.72 11.28 -16.24
C SER A 70 7.49 11.35 -14.90
N ASP A 71 8.44 10.44 -14.66
CA ASP A 71 9.39 10.42 -13.53
C ASP A 71 8.77 10.54 -12.12
N SER A 72 7.48 10.20 -12.01
CA SER A 72 6.67 10.37 -10.78
C SER A 72 6.25 9.04 -10.16
N LEU A 73 6.43 7.93 -10.89
CA LEU A 73 6.13 6.57 -10.42
C LEU A 73 7.36 5.69 -10.51
N TYR A 74 7.80 5.18 -9.36
CA TYR A 74 8.89 4.24 -9.25
C TYR A 74 8.36 2.88 -8.83
N ARG A 75 8.85 1.82 -9.47
CA ARG A 75 8.60 0.44 -9.04
C ARG A 75 9.93 -0.24 -8.77
N TYR A 76 10.04 -0.95 -7.67
CA TYR A 76 11.22 -1.75 -7.37
C TYR A 76 10.85 -2.96 -6.54
N GLU A 77 11.63 -4.03 -6.66
CA GLU A 77 11.49 -5.21 -5.82
C GLU A 77 12.36 -5.03 -4.57
N CYS A 78 11.82 -5.36 -3.39
CA CYS A 78 12.62 -5.47 -2.17
C CYS A 78 12.42 -6.84 -1.54
N ARG A 79 13.50 -7.38 -0.96
CA ARG A 79 13.45 -8.64 -0.23
C ARG A 79 13.32 -8.36 1.26
N SER A 80 12.31 -8.94 1.89
CA SER A 80 12.12 -8.90 3.35
C SER A 80 12.04 -10.35 3.83
N GLY A 81 13.08 -10.83 4.53
CA GLY A 81 13.18 -12.25 4.88
C GLY A 81 13.12 -13.17 3.65
N ASN A 82 12.16 -14.10 3.65
CA ASN A 82 11.92 -15.06 2.54
C ASN A 82 10.90 -14.56 1.50
N GLN A 83 10.32 -13.37 1.67
CA GLN A 83 9.33 -12.83 0.72
C GLN A 83 9.93 -11.75 -0.18
N ILE A 84 9.49 -11.76 -1.44
CA ILE A 84 9.74 -10.68 -2.39
C ILE A 84 8.52 -9.77 -2.38
N LEU A 85 8.76 -8.48 -2.12
CA LEU A 85 7.77 -7.43 -2.12
C LEU A 85 7.99 -6.54 -3.34
N ILE A 86 6.89 -6.10 -3.95
CA ILE A 86 6.89 -5.04 -4.95
C ILE A 86 6.61 -3.73 -4.23
N VAL A 87 7.47 -2.75 -4.42
CA VAL A 87 7.30 -1.39 -3.92
C VAL A 87 6.86 -0.51 -5.08
N ASN A 88 5.68 0.08 -4.97
CA ASN A 88 5.21 1.13 -5.85
C ASN A 88 5.31 2.46 -5.09
N GLU A 89 6.13 3.39 -5.56
CA GLU A 89 6.29 4.71 -4.96
C GLU A 89 5.80 5.79 -5.92
N SER A 90 4.74 6.51 -5.52
CA SER A 90 4.17 7.61 -6.29
C SER A 90 4.47 8.94 -5.60
N ARG A 91 5.06 9.89 -6.32
CA ARG A 91 5.31 11.24 -5.79
C ARG A 91 4.02 12.04 -5.76
N VAL A 92 3.83 12.81 -4.68
CA VAL A 92 2.69 13.70 -4.51
C VAL A 92 3.19 15.14 -4.66
N TYR A 93 2.57 15.89 -5.57
CA TYR A 93 2.88 17.28 -5.85
C TYR A 93 1.68 18.17 -5.48
N GLN A 94 1.96 19.35 -4.94
CA GLN A 94 0.99 20.42 -4.73
C GLN A 94 1.57 21.69 -5.36
N ASN A 95 0.85 22.31 -6.29
CA ASN A 95 1.30 23.51 -7.02
C ASN A 95 2.73 23.34 -7.60
N GLU A 96 2.98 22.24 -8.31
CA GLU A 96 4.28 21.88 -8.92
C GLU A 96 5.43 21.62 -7.92
N THR A 97 5.19 21.83 -6.62
CA THR A 97 6.15 21.54 -5.55
C THR A 97 5.95 20.11 -5.06
N LYS A 98 7.03 19.32 -4.99
CA LYS A 98 7.01 17.97 -4.44
C LYS A 98 6.72 18.04 -2.93
N TYR A 99 5.58 17.55 -2.50
CA TYR A 99 5.20 17.48 -1.09
C TYR A 99 5.76 16.21 -0.41
N GLY A 100 5.86 15.11 -1.15
CA GLY A 100 6.32 13.84 -0.62
C GLY A 100 6.12 12.68 -1.59
N SER A 101 6.03 11.46 -1.06
CA SER A 101 5.64 10.27 -1.82
C SER A 101 4.80 9.31 -0.98
N ILE A 102 4.02 8.48 -1.66
CA ILE A 102 3.28 7.36 -1.09
C ILE A 102 3.93 6.08 -1.59
N ALA A 103 4.30 5.19 -0.67
CA ALA A 103 4.84 3.87 -0.98
C ALA A 103 3.81 2.78 -0.65
N ILE A 104 3.62 1.86 -1.59
CA ILE A 104 2.73 0.70 -1.49
C ILE A 104 3.57 -0.56 -1.65
N LEU A 105 3.49 -1.46 -0.67
CA LEU A 105 4.12 -2.78 -0.65
C LEU A 105 3.09 -3.86 -0.99
N GLU A 106 3.43 -4.69 -1.96
CA GLU A 106 2.60 -5.80 -2.41
C GLU A 106 3.41 -7.09 -2.35
N SER A 107 2.83 -8.18 -1.82
CA SER A 107 3.51 -9.47 -1.80
C SER A 107 3.38 -10.15 -3.16
N LYS A 108 4.52 -10.53 -3.77
CA LYS A 108 4.55 -11.20 -5.08
C LYS A 108 3.83 -12.57 -5.10
N GLY A 109 3.60 -13.18 -3.93
CA GLY A 109 3.07 -14.54 -3.80
C GLY A 109 1.60 -14.68 -3.37
N LYS A 110 0.91 -13.61 -2.95
CA LYS A 110 -0.47 -13.70 -2.42
C LYS A 110 -1.58 -13.49 -3.46
N SER A 111 -1.23 -13.35 -4.73
CA SER A 111 -2.18 -12.97 -5.77
C SER A 111 -3.23 -14.04 -6.08
N ILE A 112 -2.93 -15.33 -5.88
CA ILE A 112 -3.84 -16.43 -6.29
C ILE A 112 -4.79 -16.80 -5.15
N GLN A 113 -4.31 -17.11 -3.95
CA GLN A 113 -5.16 -17.56 -2.83
C GLN A 113 -6.20 -16.52 -2.39
N SER A 114 -5.87 -15.22 -2.52
CA SER A 114 -6.80 -14.14 -2.18
C SER A 114 -7.91 -14.01 -3.22
N LEU A 115 -7.61 -14.18 -4.51
CA LEU A 115 -8.60 -14.17 -5.59
C LEU A 115 -9.49 -15.42 -5.52
N GLU A 116 -8.92 -16.60 -5.31
CA GLU A 116 -9.66 -17.85 -5.10
C GLU A 116 -10.64 -17.74 -3.91
N SER A 117 -10.19 -17.13 -2.81
CA SER A 117 -11.05 -16.89 -1.64
C SER A 117 -12.18 -15.90 -1.94
N ILE A 118 -11.92 -14.86 -2.74
CA ILE A 118 -12.94 -13.88 -3.15
C ILE A 118 -13.96 -14.52 -4.08
N ILE A 119 -13.51 -15.28 -5.09
CA ILE A 119 -14.38 -16.00 -6.04
C ILE A 119 -15.27 -16.98 -5.28
N SER A 120 -14.68 -17.82 -4.42
CA SER A 120 -15.42 -18.81 -3.62
C SER A 120 -16.49 -18.17 -2.73
N ARG A 121 -16.19 -17.01 -2.12
CA ARG A 121 -17.15 -16.29 -1.27
C ARG A 121 -18.27 -15.62 -2.08
N TYR A 122 -17.97 -15.19 -3.31
CA TYR A 122 -18.96 -14.61 -4.23
C TYR A 122 -19.89 -15.68 -4.80
N GLU A 123 -19.36 -16.84 -5.20
CA GLU A 123 -20.14 -18.01 -5.67
C GLU A 123 -21.10 -18.51 -4.59
N SER A 124 -20.60 -18.64 -3.35
CA SER A 124 -21.43 -19.04 -2.21
C SER A 124 -22.59 -18.07 -1.95
N ALA A 125 -22.33 -16.76 -2.07
CA ALA A 125 -23.35 -15.72 -1.87
C ALA A 125 -24.39 -15.67 -3.02
N LEU A 126 -23.97 -15.96 -4.26
CA LEU A 126 -24.88 -16.06 -5.40
C LEU A 126 -25.79 -17.29 -5.30
N HIS A 127 -25.25 -18.44 -4.91
CA HIS A 127 -26.04 -19.66 -4.71
C HIS A 127 -27.12 -19.47 -3.64
N LEU A 128 -26.78 -18.85 -2.50
CA LEU A 128 -27.75 -18.55 -1.44
C LEU A 128 -28.88 -17.62 -1.92
N ARG A 129 -28.63 -16.68 -2.84
CA ARG A 129 -29.69 -15.79 -3.37
C ARG A 129 -30.65 -16.49 -4.34
N LEU A 130 -30.20 -17.51 -5.06
CA LEU A 130 -31.03 -18.26 -5.99
C LEU A 130 -32.01 -19.20 -5.28
N GLU A 131 -31.68 -19.67 -4.08
CA GLU A 131 -32.57 -20.54 -3.27
C GLU A 131 -33.71 -19.77 -2.57
N TYR A 132 -33.62 -18.45 -2.42
CA TYR A 132 -34.68 -17.61 -1.82
C TYR A 132 -35.60 -16.92 -2.84
N THR A 133 -35.55 -17.33 -4.12
CA THR A 133 -36.43 -16.80 -5.18
C THR A 133 -37.39 -17.87 -5.72
N GLN A 134 -37.96 -18.68 -4.82
CA GLN A 134 -39.15 -19.53 -5.04
C GLN A 134 -40.14 -19.32 -3.90
#